data_AF-A0A956B3K5-F1
#
_entry.id   AF-A0A956B3K5-F1
#
_cell.length_a   1.000
_cell.length_b   1.000
_cell.length_c   1.000
_cell.angle_alpha   90.00
_cell.angle_beta   90.00
_cell.angle_gamma   90.00
#
_symmetry.space_group_name_H-M   'P 1'
#
loop_
_entity.id
_entity.type
_entity.pdbx_description
1 polymer ?
#
loop_
_entity_poly.entity_id
_entity_poly.type
_entity_poly.pdbx_seq_one_letter_code
_entity_poly.pdbx_strand_id
1 'polypeptide(L)'
;MTRLPDTNILDLHRAEAGPMAVDALEGRAWLVKEGDKEAVPVSPGTEVAVGDVLALAAGARVRLGGLLLQGGNRGRAHGLVGQDAFRTAPNRADVPRLLNQLLQIEREMEPLGEDPLTMQPGPVTPHERAASAEFARQNLDEAAARRLSEGEARAHRAVVLFYSEDTAFVAFERLTVPRLRAVMEALHRPVNPHLVTAEMLDELLMRVYR
;
A
#
# COMPACT_ATOMS: atom_id res chain seq x y z
N MET A 1 -16.43 12.97 -18.52
CA MET A 1 -15.53 12.25 -17.61
C MET A 1 -15.07 13.18 -16.51
N THR A 2 -15.38 12.85 -15.26
CA THR A 2 -14.91 13.61 -14.09
C THR A 2 -13.55 13.06 -13.66
N ARG A 3 -12.53 13.92 -13.61
CA ARG A 3 -11.17 13.50 -13.22
C ARG A 3 -11.15 13.23 -11.71
N LEU A 4 -10.69 12.06 -11.31
CA LEU A 4 -10.48 11.72 -9.90
C LEU A 4 -9.48 12.70 -9.25
N PRO A 5 -9.65 13.02 -7.96
CA PRO A 5 -8.62 13.72 -7.19
C PRO A 5 -7.31 12.92 -7.19
N ASP A 6 -6.19 13.61 -7.00
CA ASP A 6 -4.85 13.01 -6.94
C ASP A 6 -4.69 12.25 -5.60
N THR A 7 -5.13 10.99 -5.57
CA THR A 7 -5.12 10.16 -4.37
C THR A 7 -3.99 9.15 -4.43
N ASN A 8 -3.05 9.28 -3.48
CA ASN A 8 -1.81 8.48 -3.48
C ASN A 8 -1.85 7.36 -2.42
N ILE A 9 -2.97 7.26 -1.68
CA ILE A 9 -3.15 6.38 -0.53
C ILE A 9 -4.57 5.79 -0.59
N LEU A 10 -4.64 4.46 -0.56
CA LEU A 10 -5.87 3.67 -0.47
C LEU A 10 -5.97 3.03 0.92
N ASP A 11 -6.99 3.39 1.68
CA ASP A 11 -7.34 2.72 2.94
C ASP A 11 -8.44 1.69 2.67
N LEU A 12 -8.30 0.48 3.22
CA LEU A 12 -9.33 -0.56 3.09
C LEU A 12 -10.18 -0.63 4.36
N HIS A 13 -11.49 -0.58 4.20
CA HIS A 13 -12.46 -0.59 5.28
C HIS A 13 -13.32 -1.84 5.20
N ARG A 14 -13.55 -2.47 6.35
CA ARG A 14 -14.45 -3.62 6.43
C ARG A 14 -15.89 -3.12 6.34
N ALA A 15 -16.65 -3.71 5.43
CA ALA A 15 -18.05 -3.44 5.24
C ALA A 15 -18.88 -4.72 5.47
N GLU A 16 -20.14 -4.53 5.89
CA GLU A 16 -21.12 -5.60 5.86
C GLU A 16 -21.40 -6.04 4.41
N ALA A 17 -22.01 -7.21 4.22
CA ALA A 17 -22.25 -7.76 2.88
C ALA A 17 -23.21 -6.89 2.02
N GLY A 18 -23.96 -5.97 2.62
CA GLY A 18 -24.89 -5.07 1.94
C GLY A 18 -24.27 -3.71 1.61
N PRO A 19 -24.84 -3.00 0.60
CA PRO A 19 -24.45 -1.63 0.32
C PRO A 19 -24.74 -0.71 1.52
N MET A 20 -23.81 0.20 1.79
CA MET A 20 -23.97 1.23 2.81
C MET A 20 -24.33 2.56 2.14
N ALA A 21 -25.25 3.32 2.73
CA ALA A 21 -25.62 4.63 2.23
C ALA A 21 -24.71 5.73 2.82
N VAL A 22 -24.30 6.68 1.97
CA VAL A 22 -23.62 7.90 2.42
C VAL A 22 -24.60 8.76 3.21
N ASP A 23 -24.37 8.86 4.51
CA ASP A 23 -25.24 9.61 5.43
C ASP A 23 -24.98 11.11 5.35
N ALA A 24 -23.71 11.49 5.21
CA ALA A 24 -23.28 12.89 5.18
C ALA A 24 -21.98 13.04 4.38
N LEU A 25 -21.85 14.18 3.70
CA LEU A 25 -20.66 14.58 2.95
C LEU A 25 -20.34 16.04 3.25
N GLU A 26 -19.12 16.30 3.73
CA GLU A 26 -18.50 17.62 3.77
C GLU A 26 -17.40 17.67 2.70
N GLY A 27 -17.50 18.59 1.75
CA GLY A 27 -16.53 18.70 0.65
C GLY A 27 -16.92 17.91 -0.59
N ARG A 28 -15.92 17.41 -1.34
CA ARG A 28 -16.12 16.68 -2.62
C ARG A 28 -15.63 15.25 -2.51
N ALA A 29 -16.43 14.32 -3.01
CA ALA A 29 -16.10 12.91 -3.10
C ALA A 29 -16.61 12.31 -4.42
N TRP A 30 -15.99 11.22 -4.84
CA TRP A 30 -16.32 10.48 -6.06
C TRP A 30 -16.31 8.98 -5.77
N LEU A 31 -17.20 8.25 -6.43
CA LEU A 31 -17.34 6.81 -6.34
C LEU A 31 -16.91 6.19 -7.65
N VAL A 32 -16.05 5.18 -7.57
CA VAL A 32 -15.75 4.27 -8.68
C VAL A 32 -16.32 2.92 -8.29
N LYS A 33 -17.29 2.43 -9.08
CA LYS A 33 -17.89 1.13 -8.81
C LYS A 33 -16.96 0.01 -9.24
N GLU A 34 -17.10 -1.15 -8.61
CA GLU A 34 -16.36 -2.34 -9.03
C GLU A 34 -16.58 -2.63 -10.53
N GLY A 35 -15.49 -2.76 -11.29
CA GLY A 35 -15.52 -3.01 -12.74
C GLY A 35 -15.76 -1.79 -13.62
N ASP A 36 -16.17 -0.66 -13.04
CA ASP A 36 -16.34 0.60 -13.78
C ASP A 36 -15.01 1.32 -13.96
N LYS A 37 -14.90 2.08 -15.06
CA LYS A 37 -13.74 2.94 -15.36
C LYS A 37 -14.02 4.42 -15.11
N GLU A 38 -15.25 4.75 -14.75
CA GLU A 38 -15.70 6.12 -14.58
C GLU A 38 -16.01 6.41 -13.12
N ALA A 39 -15.58 7.60 -12.68
CA ALA A 39 -15.89 8.11 -11.35
C ALA A 39 -17.13 9.01 -11.42
N VAL A 40 -18.11 8.72 -10.56
CA VAL A 40 -19.31 9.55 -10.40
C VAL A 40 -19.23 10.38 -9.13
N PRO A 41 -19.70 11.66 -9.13
CA PRO A 41 -19.77 12.44 -7.90
C PRO A 41 -20.66 11.77 -6.86
N VAL A 42 -20.25 11.85 -5.60
CA VAL A 42 -20.99 11.30 -4.46
C VAL A 42 -21.85 12.39 -3.84
N SER A 43 -23.07 12.01 -3.47
CA SER A 43 -23.98 12.82 -2.64
C SER A 43 -24.52 12.00 -1.46
N PRO A 44 -25.07 12.63 -0.42
CA PRO A 44 -25.88 11.90 0.57
C PRO A 44 -26.94 11.02 -0.11
N GLY A 45 -27.12 9.81 0.41
CA GLY A 45 -27.96 8.76 -0.18
C GLY A 45 -27.29 7.90 -1.26
N THR A 46 -26.05 8.21 -1.67
CA THR A 46 -25.28 7.33 -2.58
C THR A 46 -24.98 6.01 -1.88
N GLU A 47 -25.30 4.89 -2.53
CA GLU A 47 -24.94 3.56 -2.05
C GLU A 47 -23.52 3.19 -2.47
N VAL A 48 -22.76 2.63 -1.52
CA VAL A 48 -21.39 2.16 -1.68
C VAL A 48 -21.34 0.71 -1.24
N ALA A 49 -20.96 -0.18 -2.15
CA ALA A 49 -20.88 -1.62 -1.90
C ALA A 49 -19.44 -2.08 -1.66
N VAL A 50 -19.30 -3.30 -1.15
CA VAL A 50 -18.03 -4.03 -1.19
C VAL A 50 -17.53 -4.09 -2.64
N GLY A 51 -16.24 -3.83 -2.84
CA GLY A 51 -15.62 -3.74 -4.17
C GLY A 51 -15.53 -2.30 -4.70
N ASP A 52 -16.36 -1.38 -4.20
CA ASP A 52 -16.33 0.02 -4.62
C ASP A 52 -15.18 0.81 -3.96
N VAL A 53 -14.75 1.86 -4.65
CA VAL A 53 -13.73 2.79 -4.16
C VAL A 53 -14.30 4.21 -4.06
N LEU A 54 -14.23 4.77 -2.86
CA LEU A 54 -14.63 6.14 -2.57
C LEU A 54 -13.39 7.05 -2.50
N ALA A 55 -13.24 7.96 -3.45
CA ALA A 55 -12.18 8.97 -3.46
C ALA A 55 -12.69 10.28 -2.85
N LEU A 56 -11.98 10.79 -1.84
CA LEU A 56 -12.29 12.06 -1.17
C LEU A 56 -11.26 13.12 -1.57
N ALA A 57 -11.72 14.34 -1.85
CA ALA A 57 -10.85 15.50 -2.00
C ALA A 57 -10.14 15.84 -0.69
N ALA A 58 -9.08 16.65 -0.77
CA ALA A 58 -8.37 17.08 0.42
C ALA A 58 -9.29 17.81 1.42
N GLY A 59 -9.27 17.37 2.69
CA GLY A 59 -10.10 17.91 3.75
C GLY A 59 -11.58 17.48 3.72
N ALA A 60 -12.00 16.70 2.71
CA ALA A 60 -13.38 16.21 2.65
C ALA A 60 -13.62 15.11 3.69
N ARG A 61 -14.88 14.96 4.13
CA ARG A 61 -15.31 13.93 5.08
C ARG A 61 -16.59 13.29 4.59
N VAL A 62 -16.65 11.96 4.65
CA VAL A 62 -17.83 11.17 4.33
C VAL A 62 -18.19 10.29 5.51
N ARG A 63 -19.48 10.29 5.87
CA ARG A 63 -20.05 9.33 6.82
C ARG A 63 -20.83 8.27 6.05
N LEU A 64 -20.55 7.00 6.34
CA LEU A 64 -21.06 5.86 5.59
C LEU A 64 -21.22 4.66 6.54
N GLY A 65 -22.46 4.24 6.82
CA GLY A 65 -22.71 3.00 7.59
C GLY A 65 -21.97 2.94 8.93
N GLY A 66 -21.89 4.06 9.65
CA GLY A 66 -21.15 4.19 10.92
C GLY A 66 -19.66 4.46 10.79
N LEU A 67 -19.08 4.39 9.59
CA LEU A 67 -17.71 4.79 9.30
C LEU A 67 -17.62 6.30 9.08
N LEU A 68 -16.48 6.88 9.49
CA LEU A 68 -16.09 8.24 9.13
C LEU A 68 -14.81 8.18 8.30
N LEU A 69 -14.92 8.50 7.03
CA LEU A 69 -13.83 8.52 6.07
C LEU A 69 -13.39 9.97 5.86
N GLN A 70 -12.09 10.21 5.81
CA GLN A 70 -11.54 11.56 5.70
C GLN A 70 -10.45 11.64 4.63
N GLY A 71 -10.62 12.57 3.70
CA GLY A 71 -9.61 12.95 2.72
C GLY A 71 -8.45 13.66 3.42
N GLY A 72 -7.25 13.09 3.31
CA GLY A 72 -6.02 13.70 3.81
C GLY A 72 -5.61 14.96 3.01
N ASN A 73 -4.43 15.52 3.26
CA ASN A 73 -3.98 16.79 2.67
C ASN A 73 -3.91 16.81 1.11
N ARG A 74 -3.93 15.64 0.45
CA ARG A 74 -4.01 15.52 -1.03
C ARG A 74 -5.28 14.82 -1.52
N GLY A 75 -6.19 14.47 -0.61
CA GLY A 75 -7.25 13.52 -0.87
C GLY A 75 -6.86 12.10 -0.46
N ARG A 76 -7.83 11.19 -0.48
CA ARG A 76 -7.63 9.80 -0.06
C ARG A 76 -8.66 8.90 -0.74
N ALA A 77 -8.28 7.69 -1.11
CA ALA A 77 -9.20 6.67 -1.59
C ALA A 77 -9.51 5.67 -0.47
N HIS A 78 -10.75 5.21 -0.43
CA HIS A 78 -11.23 4.25 0.56
C HIS A 78 -11.93 3.11 -0.17
N GLY A 79 -11.35 1.90 -0.09
CA GLY A 79 -11.95 0.69 -0.66
C GLY A 79 -12.75 -0.05 0.38
N LEU A 80 -13.97 -0.47 0.04
CA LEU A 80 -14.75 -1.35 0.91
C LEU A 80 -14.48 -2.80 0.57
N VAL A 81 -14.22 -3.60 1.58
CA VAL A 81 -14.00 -5.04 1.42
C VAL A 81 -14.91 -5.82 2.35
N GLY A 82 -15.28 -7.04 1.94
CA GLY A 82 -16.14 -7.91 2.75
C GLY A 82 -15.50 -8.21 4.11
N GLN A 83 -16.33 -8.58 5.08
CA GLN A 83 -15.88 -8.94 6.44
C GLN A 83 -14.77 -10.02 6.43
N ASP A 84 -14.81 -10.89 5.42
CA ASP A 84 -13.92 -12.04 5.25
C ASP A 84 -12.62 -11.68 4.53
N ALA A 85 -12.53 -10.48 3.93
CA ALA A 85 -11.40 -10.05 3.11
C ALA A 85 -10.09 -9.92 3.92
N PHE A 86 -10.21 -9.86 5.26
CA PHE A 86 -9.09 -9.91 6.17
C PHE A 86 -9.36 -10.88 7.32
N ARG A 87 -8.96 -12.15 7.18
CA ARG A 87 -8.23 -12.74 8.31
C ARG A 87 -6.96 -11.88 8.44
N THR A 88 -6.82 -11.19 9.57
CA THR A 88 -5.69 -10.33 10.00
C THR A 88 -4.47 -10.44 9.09
N ALA A 89 -3.97 -9.30 8.58
CA ALA A 89 -2.74 -9.14 7.78
C ALA A 89 -1.91 -10.41 7.55
N PRO A 90 -1.52 -10.73 6.30
CA PRO A 90 -0.88 -12.00 5.95
C PRO A 90 0.16 -12.38 7.01
N ASN A 91 0.06 -13.61 7.52
CA ASN A 91 0.92 -14.08 8.58
C ASN A 91 1.98 -15.04 8.02
N ARG A 92 2.85 -15.54 8.88
CA ARG A 92 3.93 -16.45 8.46
C ARG A 92 3.45 -17.71 7.74
N ALA A 93 2.27 -18.22 8.09
CA ALA A 93 1.72 -19.42 7.44
C ALA A 93 1.27 -19.16 6.00
N ASP A 94 1.02 -17.90 5.63
CA ASP A 94 0.65 -17.51 4.27
C ASP A 94 1.85 -17.44 3.31
N VAL A 95 3.08 -17.37 3.82
CA VAL A 95 4.30 -17.13 3.02
C VAL A 95 4.45 -18.11 1.85
N PRO A 96 4.27 -19.45 2.01
CA PRO A 96 4.38 -20.37 0.87
C PRO A 96 3.38 -20.05 -0.26
N ARG A 97 2.15 -19.68 0.10
CA ARG A 97 1.11 -19.30 -0.87
C ARG A 97 1.45 -17.99 -1.56
N LEU A 98 1.91 -16.99 -0.82
CA LEU A 98 2.30 -15.68 -1.36
C LEU A 98 3.51 -15.78 -2.31
N LEU A 99 4.52 -16.57 -1.96
CA LEU A 99 5.68 -16.82 -2.83
C LEU A 99 5.26 -17.48 -4.15
N ASN A 100 4.36 -18.47 -4.10
CA ASN A 100 3.83 -19.12 -5.31
C ASN A 100 3.05 -18.14 -6.19
N GLN A 101 2.27 -17.23 -5.59
CA GLN A 101 1.56 -16.19 -6.34
C GLN A 101 2.52 -15.22 -7.01
N LEU A 102 3.56 -14.74 -6.31
CA LEU A 102 4.57 -13.86 -6.89
C LEU A 102 5.35 -14.55 -8.02
N LEU A 103 5.67 -15.84 -7.87
CA LEU A 103 6.33 -16.62 -8.92
C LEU A 103 5.43 -16.79 -10.16
N GLN A 104 4.12 -16.99 -9.97
CA GLN A 104 3.18 -17.08 -11.07
C GLN A 104 3.11 -15.76 -11.84
N ILE A 105 3.00 -14.63 -11.13
CA ILE A 105 3.01 -13.29 -11.74
C ILE A 105 4.31 -13.06 -12.52
N GLU A 106 5.47 -13.41 -11.92
CA GLU A 106 6.78 -13.29 -12.58
C GLU A 106 6.80 -14.04 -13.93
N ARG A 107 6.31 -15.28 -13.96
CA ARG A 107 6.25 -16.11 -15.18
C ARG A 107 5.27 -15.59 -16.22
N GLU A 108 4.14 -15.04 -15.79
CA GLU A 108 3.13 -14.48 -16.70
C GLU A 108 3.60 -13.15 -17.32
N MET A 109 4.44 -12.40 -16.61
CA MET A 109 4.95 -11.08 -17.02
C MET A 109 6.27 -11.16 -17.81
N GLU A 110 7.08 -12.20 -17.61
CA GLU A 110 8.35 -12.42 -18.32
C GLU A 110 8.24 -12.27 -19.86
N PRO A 111 7.18 -12.78 -20.55
CA PRO A 111 7.02 -12.61 -21.99
C PRO A 111 6.60 -11.19 -22.42
N LEU A 112 6.02 -10.41 -21.51
CA LEU A 112 5.53 -9.05 -21.76
C LEU A 112 6.61 -7.99 -21.51
N GLY A 113 7.65 -8.33 -20.74
CA GLY A 113 8.72 -7.40 -20.38
C GLY A 113 8.28 -6.28 -19.43
N GLU A 114 7.08 -6.36 -18.87
CA GLU A 114 6.47 -5.34 -18.01
C GLU A 114 6.23 -5.92 -16.61
N ASP A 115 6.92 -5.38 -15.60
CA ASP A 115 6.66 -5.74 -14.20
C ASP A 115 5.57 -4.81 -13.63
N PRO A 116 4.44 -5.34 -13.15
CA PRO A 116 3.31 -4.53 -12.70
C PRO A 116 3.64 -3.67 -11.46
N LEU A 117 4.67 -4.04 -10.68
CA LEU A 117 5.12 -3.28 -9.52
C LEU A 117 6.10 -2.16 -9.90
N THR A 118 6.74 -2.21 -11.07
CA THR A 118 7.60 -1.10 -11.55
C THR A 118 6.80 0.16 -11.87
N MET A 119 5.49 0.02 -12.08
CA MET A 119 4.55 1.12 -12.30
C MET A 119 4.18 1.85 -11.01
N GLN A 120 4.66 1.42 -9.84
CA GLN A 120 4.47 2.13 -8.58
C GLN A 120 5.56 3.20 -8.42
N PRO A 121 5.27 4.49 -8.67
CA PRO A 121 6.27 5.52 -8.48
C PRO A 121 6.60 5.65 -6.99
N GLY A 122 7.89 5.75 -6.67
CA GLY A 122 8.34 6.17 -5.35
C GLY A 122 7.96 7.64 -5.05
N PRO A 123 8.35 8.18 -3.88
CA PRO A 123 8.00 9.54 -3.50
C PRO A 123 8.55 10.60 -4.48
N VAL A 124 7.66 11.34 -5.16
CA VAL A 124 8.03 12.24 -6.28
C VAL A 124 8.16 13.69 -5.83
N THR A 125 7.31 14.16 -4.93
CA THR A 125 7.31 15.55 -4.47
C THR A 125 8.24 15.74 -3.26
N PRO A 126 8.78 16.96 -3.02
CA PRO A 126 9.61 17.21 -1.84
C PRO A 126 8.96 16.81 -0.51
N HIS A 127 7.65 17.02 -0.37
CA HIS A 127 6.90 16.65 0.83
C HIS A 127 6.81 15.13 1.01
N GLU A 128 6.53 14.36 -0.06
CA GLU A 128 6.50 12.89 0.01
C GLU A 128 7.86 12.31 0.34
N ARG A 129 8.92 12.88 -0.25
CA ARG A 129 10.30 12.48 0.08
C ARG A 129 10.59 12.70 1.56
N ALA A 130 10.22 13.87 2.09
CA ALA A 130 10.41 14.20 3.50
C ALA A 130 9.62 13.28 4.42
N ALA A 131 8.31 13.07 4.16
CA ALA A 131 7.45 12.22 4.98
C ALA A 131 7.87 10.74 4.93
N SER A 132 8.21 10.23 3.75
CA SER A 132 8.68 8.85 3.60
C SER A 132 10.02 8.63 4.31
N ALA A 133 10.95 9.59 4.19
CA ALA A 133 12.22 9.56 4.90
C ALA A 133 12.05 9.65 6.42
N GLU A 134 11.18 10.54 6.91
CA GLU A 134 10.87 10.67 8.33
C GLU A 134 10.31 9.37 8.91
N PHE A 135 9.33 8.77 8.23
CA PHE A 135 8.77 7.47 8.61
C PHE A 135 9.87 6.40 8.69
N ALA A 136 10.71 6.29 7.65
CA ALA A 136 11.77 5.30 7.60
C ALA A 136 12.78 5.47 8.74
N ARG A 137 13.16 6.71 9.08
CA ARG A 137 14.10 6.99 10.18
C ARG A 137 13.49 6.70 11.55
N GLN A 138 12.24 7.09 11.77
CA GLN A 138 11.56 6.90 13.06
C GLN A 138 11.28 5.43 13.36
N ASN A 139 11.07 4.63 12.32
CA ASN A 139 10.70 3.22 12.45
C ASN A 139 11.85 2.26 12.16
N LEU A 140 13.08 2.74 11.98
CA LEU A 140 14.25 1.87 11.82
C LEU A 140 14.65 1.26 13.16
N ASP A 141 14.38 -0.03 13.31
CA ASP A 141 14.97 -0.91 14.31
C ASP A 141 16.18 -1.64 13.69
N GLU A 142 17.39 -1.30 14.15
CA GLU A 142 18.63 -1.87 13.61
C GLU A 142 18.74 -3.39 13.86
N ALA A 143 18.13 -3.92 14.93
CA ALA A 143 18.12 -5.35 15.20
C ALA A 143 17.17 -6.09 14.24
N ALA A 144 16.03 -5.48 13.90
CA ALA A 144 15.13 -5.98 12.86
C ALA A 144 15.79 -5.90 11.48
N ALA A 145 16.44 -4.79 11.17
CA ALA A 145 17.15 -4.57 9.91
C ALA A 145 18.15 -5.69 9.62
N ARG A 146 19.01 -6.03 10.59
CA ARG A 146 20.04 -7.09 10.50
C ARG A 146 19.50 -8.51 10.34
N ARG A 147 18.18 -8.73 10.37
CA ARG A 147 17.57 -10.03 10.03
C ARG A 147 17.63 -10.33 8.54
N LEU A 148 17.67 -9.29 7.69
CA LEU A 148 18.06 -9.45 6.30
C LEU A 148 19.59 -9.42 6.27
N SER A 149 20.22 -10.35 5.55
CA SER A 149 21.70 -10.32 5.44
C SER A 149 22.14 -9.09 4.66
N GLU A 150 23.37 -8.60 4.91
CA GLU A 150 23.90 -7.47 4.15
C GLU A 150 23.92 -7.74 2.63
N GLY A 151 24.30 -8.95 2.23
CA GLY A 151 24.31 -9.37 0.83
C GLY A 151 22.93 -9.25 0.18
N GLU A 152 21.90 -9.77 0.84
CA GLU A 152 20.50 -9.68 0.39
C GLU A 152 20.00 -8.23 0.38
N ALA A 153 20.26 -7.47 1.45
CA ALA A 153 19.85 -6.07 1.58
C ALA A 153 20.42 -5.19 0.47
N ARG A 154 21.71 -5.38 0.14
CA ARG A 154 22.38 -4.64 -0.94
C ARG A 154 21.94 -5.12 -2.33
N ALA A 155 21.87 -6.44 -2.56
CA ALA A 155 21.45 -7.00 -3.85
C ALA A 155 20.04 -6.56 -4.23
N HIS A 156 19.14 -6.49 -3.25
CA HIS A 156 17.73 -6.19 -3.46
C HIS A 156 17.35 -4.75 -3.14
N ARG A 157 18.30 -3.87 -2.78
CA ARG A 157 18.03 -2.46 -2.43
C ARG A 157 16.89 -2.39 -1.40
N ALA A 158 17.07 -3.08 -0.27
CA ALA A 158 16.02 -3.32 0.72
C ALA A 158 16.56 -3.20 2.16
N VAL A 159 15.80 -2.55 3.05
CA VAL A 159 16.12 -2.48 4.49
C VAL A 159 14.86 -2.75 5.30
N VAL A 160 14.89 -3.75 6.18
CA VAL A 160 13.80 -3.97 7.14
C VAL A 160 13.79 -2.80 8.13
N LEU A 161 12.69 -2.08 8.20
CA LEU A 161 12.48 -1.00 9.14
C LEU A 161 12.11 -1.59 10.50
N PHE A 162 11.05 -2.38 10.57
CA PHE A 162 10.60 -3.04 11.79
C PHE A 162 9.72 -4.26 11.47
N TYR A 163 9.33 -5.01 12.50
CA TYR A 163 8.32 -6.05 12.41
C TYR A 163 7.07 -5.64 13.17
N SER A 164 5.90 -5.84 12.55
CA SER A 164 4.60 -5.81 13.26
C SER A 164 4.06 -7.22 13.30
N GLU A 165 4.01 -7.82 14.49
CA GLU A 165 3.60 -9.21 14.71
C GLU A 165 4.37 -10.18 13.78
N ASP A 166 3.74 -10.55 12.65
CA ASP A 166 4.27 -11.47 11.67
C ASP A 166 4.82 -10.87 10.38
N THR A 167 4.55 -9.58 10.12
CA THR A 167 4.90 -8.90 8.86
C THR A 167 6.17 -8.06 9.01
N ALA A 168 7.03 -8.12 8.01
CA ALA A 168 8.21 -7.27 7.87
C ALA A 168 7.84 -5.97 7.12
N PHE A 169 8.12 -4.81 7.70
CA PHE A 169 8.01 -3.53 6.99
C PHE A 169 9.36 -3.21 6.39
N VAL A 170 9.44 -3.09 5.07
CA VAL A 170 10.72 -3.05 4.36
C VAL A 170 10.78 -1.83 3.45
N ALA A 171 11.80 -0.99 3.63
CA ALA A 171 12.08 0.12 2.76
C ALA A 171 12.69 -0.36 1.44
N PHE A 172 12.18 0.17 0.32
CA PHE A 172 12.69 -0.04 -1.03
C PHE A 172 12.79 1.30 -1.76
N GLU A 173 13.73 1.45 -2.69
CA GLU A 173 13.71 2.60 -3.62
C GLU A 173 12.69 2.42 -4.75
N ARG A 174 12.47 1.16 -5.15
CA ARG A 174 11.63 0.70 -6.25
C ARG A 174 11.17 -0.70 -5.95
N LEU A 175 9.97 -1.04 -6.38
CA LEU A 175 9.41 -2.37 -6.19
C LEU A 175 9.37 -3.13 -7.52
N THR A 176 9.76 -4.39 -7.47
CA THR A 176 9.61 -5.35 -8.57
C THR A 176 9.14 -6.67 -7.96
N VAL A 177 8.40 -7.46 -8.72
CA VAL A 177 7.92 -8.78 -8.28
C VAL A 177 9.10 -9.69 -7.88
N PRO A 178 10.18 -9.82 -8.68
CA PRO A 178 11.33 -10.63 -8.30
C PRO A 178 12.00 -10.17 -7.00
N ARG A 179 12.10 -8.85 -6.80
CA ARG A 179 12.72 -8.26 -5.61
C ARG A 179 11.87 -8.51 -4.36
N LEU A 180 10.57 -8.28 -4.45
CA LEU A 180 9.64 -8.53 -3.34
C LEU A 180 9.65 -10.00 -2.96
N ARG A 181 9.64 -10.90 -3.95
CA ARG A 181 9.71 -12.35 -3.73
C ARG A 181 11.01 -12.75 -3.02
N ALA A 182 12.15 -12.29 -3.53
CA ALA A 182 13.46 -12.62 -2.94
C ALA A 182 13.55 -12.16 -1.47
N VAL A 183 13.12 -10.93 -1.16
CA VAL A 183 13.13 -10.42 0.22
C VAL A 183 12.14 -11.19 1.11
N MET A 184 10.95 -11.52 0.61
CA MET A 184 9.97 -12.32 1.35
C MET A 184 10.49 -13.73 1.65
N GLU A 185 11.17 -14.34 0.68
CA GLU A 185 11.82 -15.64 0.80
C GLU A 185 12.94 -15.60 1.84
N ALA A 186 13.85 -14.62 1.76
CA ALA A 186 14.96 -14.44 2.70
C ALA A 186 14.49 -14.22 4.15
N LEU A 187 13.36 -13.54 4.34
CA LEU A 187 12.82 -13.23 5.67
C LEU A 187 11.89 -14.32 6.22
N HIS A 188 11.46 -15.28 5.38
CA HIS A 188 10.39 -16.24 5.68
C HIS A 188 9.16 -15.58 6.34
N ARG A 189 8.80 -14.39 5.86
CA ARG A 189 7.74 -13.55 6.42
C ARG A 189 7.11 -12.70 5.33
N PRO A 190 5.81 -12.37 5.44
CA PRO A 190 5.17 -11.41 4.56
C PRO A 190 5.87 -10.04 4.63
N VAL A 191 5.96 -9.37 3.50
CA VAL A 191 6.65 -8.09 3.34
C VAL A 191 5.62 -7.01 3.01
N ASN A 192 5.61 -5.95 3.82
CA ASN A 192 4.93 -4.71 3.52
C ASN A 192 5.95 -3.70 2.99
N PRO A 193 5.95 -3.38 1.69
CA PRO A 193 6.92 -2.49 1.08
C PRO A 193 6.62 -1.02 1.40
N HIS A 194 7.67 -0.26 1.74
CA HIS A 194 7.63 1.18 1.95
C HIS A 194 8.59 1.87 0.97
N LEU A 195 8.09 2.71 0.06
CA LEU A 195 8.93 3.34 -0.96
C LEU A 195 9.60 4.60 -0.42
N VAL A 196 10.94 4.63 -0.49
CA VAL A 196 11.81 5.76 -0.13
C VAL A 196 12.60 6.22 -1.37
N THR A 197 13.35 7.32 -1.27
CA THR A 197 14.29 7.69 -2.35
C THR A 197 15.54 6.83 -2.31
N ALA A 198 16.30 6.83 -3.42
CA ALA A 198 17.57 6.13 -3.50
C ALA A 198 18.57 6.63 -2.44
N GLU A 199 18.64 7.95 -2.22
CA GLU A 199 19.53 8.55 -1.22
C GLU A 199 19.15 8.14 0.20
N MET A 200 17.85 8.09 0.50
CA MET A 200 17.37 7.64 1.80
C MET A 200 17.68 6.15 2.01
N LEU A 201 17.51 5.33 0.98
CA LEU A 201 17.86 3.91 1.08
C LEU A 201 19.37 3.69 1.29
N ASP A 202 20.21 4.48 0.64
CA ASP A 202 21.66 4.48 0.87
C ASP A 202 22.01 4.86 2.30
N GLU A 203 21.37 5.89 2.85
CA GLU A 203 21.52 6.30 4.25
C GLU A 203 21.15 5.15 5.20
N LEU A 204 20.03 4.44 4.96
CA LEU A 204 19.59 3.31 5.78
C LEU A 204 20.58 2.13 5.71
N LEU A 205 21.01 1.73 4.51
CA LEU A 205 21.98 0.65 4.32
C LEU A 205 23.30 0.97 5.03
N MET A 206 23.79 2.20 4.87
CA MET A 206 24.99 2.70 5.55
C MET A 206 24.82 2.91 7.04
N ARG A 207 23.60 2.91 7.58
CA ARG A 207 23.39 2.96 9.02
C ARG A 207 23.42 1.56 9.64
N VAL A 208 22.82 0.59 8.96
CA VAL A 208 22.67 -0.78 9.47
C VAL A 208 23.92 -1.63 9.25
N TYR A 209 24.57 -1.51 8.09
CA TYR A 209 25.63 -2.41 7.62
C TYR A 209 26.96 -1.67 7.36
N ARG A 210 27.38 -0.82 8.30
CA ARG A 210 28.70 -0.18 8.27
C ARG A 210 29.84 -1.18 8.36
#